data_AF-A0A960SZ52-F1
#
_entry.id   AF-A0A960SZ52-F1
#
_cell.length_a   1.000
_cell.length_b   1.000
_cell.length_c   1.000
_cell.angle_alpha   90.00
_cell.angle_beta   90.00
_cell.angle_gamma   90.00
#
_symmetry.space_group_name_H-M   'P 1'
#
loop_
_entity.id
_entity.type
_entity.pdbx_description
1 polymer ?
#
loop_
_entity_poly.entity_id
_entity_poly.type
_entity_poly.pdbx_seq_one_letter_code
_entity_poly.pdbx_strand_id
1 'polypeptide(L)' 'MVTFAEFKEQAAALSVEQRASLASFLLQSLPNPDYDVSDEEVAERFRQAKAGEVEMITFDQLKDGVFSERGR' A
#
# COMPACT_ATOMS: atom_id res chain seq x y z
N MET A 1 -15.54 -7.69 17.36
CA MET A 1 -14.66 -7.08 16.36
C MET A 1 -13.26 -7.54 16.68
N VAL A 2 -12.56 -8.20 15.76
CA VAL A 2 -11.19 -8.66 15.97
C VAL A 2 -10.26 -7.45 15.83
N THR A 3 -9.34 -7.26 16.75
CA THR A 3 -8.34 -6.19 16.67
C THR A 3 -7.29 -6.52 15.60
N PHE A 4 -6.59 -5.50 15.10
CA PHE A 4 -5.52 -5.73 14.12
C PHE A 4 -4.39 -6.61 14.69
N ALA A 5 -4.11 -6.52 16.00
CA ALA A 5 -3.13 -7.35 16.67
C ALA A 5 -3.55 -8.83 16.66
N GLU A 6 -4.79 -9.12 17.04
CA GLU A 6 -5.34 -10.48 17.02
C GLU A 6 -5.40 -11.04 15.58
N PHE A 7 -5.71 -10.20 14.58
CA PHE A 7 -5.67 -10.61 13.18
C PHE A 7 -4.27 -11.03 12.73
N LYS A 8 -3.22 -10.29 13.12
CA LYS A 8 -1.83 -10.67 12.80
C LYS A 8 -1.45 -12.00 13.42
N GLU A 9 -1.86 -12.25 14.66
CA GLU A 9 -1.59 -13.50 15.35
C GLU A 9 -2.26 -14.68 14.65
N GLN A 10 -3.53 -14.52 14.26
CA GLN A 10 -4.27 -15.52 13.49
C GLN A 10 -3.63 -15.79 12.13
N ALA A 11 -3.22 -14.74 11.41
CA ALA A 11 -2.54 -14.88 10.13
C ALA A 11 -1.16 -15.56 10.27
N ALA A 12 -0.43 -15.30 11.37
CA ALA A 12 0.86 -15.93 11.64
C ALA A 12 0.73 -17.43 11.94
N ALA A 13 -0.39 -17.86 12.54
CA ALA A 13 -0.68 -19.26 12.83
C ALA A 13 -1.03 -20.11 11.57
N LEU A 14 -1.34 -19.47 10.44
CA LEU A 14 -1.64 -20.16 9.19
C LEU A 14 -0.39 -20.79 8.56
N SER A 15 -0.58 -21.84 7.75
CA SER A 15 0.49 -22.36 6.89
C SER A 15 0.89 -21.36 5.80
N VAL A 16 2.03 -21.58 5.14
CA VAL A 16 2.49 -20.72 4.02
C VAL A 16 1.45 -20.65 2.91
N GLU A 17 0.88 -21.81 2.53
CA GLU A 17 -0.14 -21.91 1.48
C GLU A 17 -1.41 -21.16 1.87
N GLN A 18 -1.89 -21.34 3.11
CA GLN A 18 -3.06 -20.64 3.62
C GLN A 18 -2.86 -19.12 3.68
N ARG A 19 -1.65 -18.66 4.04
CA ARG A 19 -1.30 -17.24 3.98
C ARG A 19 -1.31 -16.71 2.56
N ALA A 20 -0.83 -17.47 1.59
CA ALA A 20 -0.87 -17.08 0.19
C ALA A 20 -2.31 -16.98 -0.33
N SER A 21 -3.18 -17.94 0.01
CA SER A 21 -4.61 -17.88 -0.32
C SER A 21 -5.29 -16.68 0.34
N LEU A 22 -5.01 -16.41 1.62
CA LEU A 22 -5.52 -15.25 2.33
C LEU A 22 -5.06 -13.93 1.68
N ALA A 23 -3.78 -13.82 1.32
CA ALA A 23 -3.25 -12.65 0.64
C ALA A 23 -3.92 -12.42 -0.72
N SER A 24 -4.10 -13.48 -1.52
CA SER A 24 -4.81 -13.41 -2.79
C SER A 24 -6.26 -12.95 -2.62
N PHE A 25 -6.98 -13.54 -1.66
CA PHE A 25 -8.35 -13.13 -1.33
C PHE A 25 -8.42 -11.66 -0.92
N LEU A 26 -7.53 -11.20 -0.03
CA LEU A 26 -7.48 -9.82 0.40
C LEU A 26 -7.22 -8.87 -0.78
N LEU A 27 -6.22 -9.17 -1.62
CA LEU A 27 -5.90 -8.37 -2.80
C LEU A 27 -7.08 -8.27 -3.77
N GLN A 28 -7.81 -9.37 -4.00
CA GLN A 28 -8.99 -9.39 -4.87
C GLN A 28 -10.23 -8.71 -4.26
N SER A 29 -10.29 -8.63 -2.93
CA SER A 29 -11.41 -7.99 -2.23
C SER A 29 -11.32 -6.46 -2.18
N LEU A 30 -10.16 -5.90 -2.52
CA LEU A 30 -9.98 -4.46 -2.57
C LEU A 30 -10.78 -3.87 -3.75
N PRO A 31 -11.42 -2.70 -3.58
CA PRO A 31 -12.04 -2.01 -4.69
C PRO A 31 -10.99 -1.69 -5.75
N ASN A 32 -11.43 -1.57 -7.01
CA ASN A 32 -10.58 -1.03 -8.05
C ASN A 32 -10.08 0.35 -7.60
N PRO A 33 -8.78 0.65 -7.78
CA PRO A 33 -8.27 1.94 -7.38
C PRO A 33 -8.93 3.03 -8.22
N ASP A 34 -9.35 4.13 -7.58
CA ASP A 34 -9.89 5.31 -8.26
C ASP A 34 -8.81 6.05 -9.08
N TYR A 35 -7.55 5.65 -8.91
CA TYR A 35 -6.38 6.24 -9.54
C TYR A 35 -5.47 5.13 -10.09
N ASP A 36 -5.21 5.18 -11.39
CA ASP A 36 -4.30 4.28 -12.10
C ASP A 36 -3.11 5.09 -12.64
N VAL A 37 -1.91 4.50 -12.60
CA VAL A 37 -0.66 5.14 -13.03
C VAL A 37 0.04 4.20 -13.99
N SER A 38 0.27 4.64 -15.22
CA SER A 38 0.97 3.83 -16.21
C SER A 38 2.47 3.76 -15.94
N ASP A 39 3.12 2.72 -16.48
CA ASP A 39 4.58 2.55 -16.38
C ASP A 39 5.34 3.75 -16.97
N GLU A 40 4.82 4.37 -18.03
CA GLU A 40 5.41 5.57 -18.62
C GLU A 40 5.36 6.77 -17.67
N GLU A 41 4.25 6.96 -16.95
CA GLU A 41 4.14 8.04 -15.96
C GLU A 41 5.05 7.79 -14.76
N VAL A 42 5.17 6.54 -14.31
CA VAL A 42 6.14 6.17 -13.26
C VAL A 42 7.57 6.48 -13.72
N ALA A 43 7.93 6.09 -14.95
CA ALA A 43 9.26 6.36 -15.51
C ALA A 43 9.54 7.86 -15.62
N GLU A 44 8.55 8.65 -16.02
CA GLU A 44 8.68 10.09 -16.12
C GLU A 44 8.88 10.75 -14.75
N ARG A 45 8.06 10.41 -13.75
CA ARG A 45 8.22 10.93 -12.38
C ARG A 45 9.59 10.59 -11.80
N PHE A 46 10.13 9.41 -12.11
CA PHE A 46 11.47 9.04 -11.68
C PHE A 46 12.57 9.88 -12.34
N ARG A 47 12.40 10.27 -13.61
CA ARG A 47 13.31 11.21 -14.29
C ARG A 47 13.26 12.60 -13.65
N GLN A 48 12.05 13.12 -13.44
CA GLN A 48 11.83 14.42 -12.80
C GLN A 48 12.44 14.46 -11.40
N ALA A 49 12.29 13.39 -10.61
CA ALA A 49 12.86 13.30 -9.28
C ALA A 49 14.40 13.34 -9.31
N LYS A 50 15.02 12.65 -10.28
CA LYS A 50 16.47 12.71 -10.49
C LYS A 50 16.96 14.08 -10.96
N ALA A 51 16.16 14.79 -11.74
CA ALA A 51 16.44 16.13 -12.21
C ALA A 51 16.21 17.20 -11.12
N GLY A 52 15.58 16.85 -10.00
CA GLY A 52 15.20 17.78 -8.93
C GLY A 52 13.96 18.62 -9.26
N GLU A 53 13.19 18.21 -10.26
CA GLU A 53 11.96 18.90 -10.70
C GLU A 53 10.76 18.56 -9.81
N VAL A 54 10.81 17.41 -9.13
CA VAL A 54 9.82 17.02 -8.12
C VAL A 54 10.52 16.66 -6.81
N GLU A 55 9.89 17.06 -5.70
CA GLU A 55 10.39 16.79 -4.36
C GLU A 55 10.05 15.36 -3.95
N MET A 56 11.04 14.65 -3.43
CA MET A 56 10.83 13.33 -2.84
C MET A 56 10.33 13.48 -1.41
N ILE A 57 9.25 12.79 -1.07
CA ILE A 57 8.78 12.71 0.31
C ILE A 57 9.55 11.65 1.09
N THR A 58 9.78 11.92 2.36
CA THR A 58 10.32 10.94 3.30
C THR A 58 9.26 9.90 3.68
N PHE A 59 9.70 8.78 4.24
CA PHE A 59 8.79 7.75 4.73
C PHE A 59 7.85 8.28 5.83
N ASP A 60 8.32 9.15 6.71
CA ASP A 60 7.49 9.75 7.76
C ASP A 60 6.41 10.67 7.17
N GLN A 61 6.75 11.47 6.15
CA GLN A 61 5.78 12.31 5.45
C GLN A 61 4.72 11.49 4.71
N LEU A 62 5.12 10.37 4.07
CA LEU A 62 4.18 9.42 3.47
C LEU A 62 3.21 8.86 4.52
N LYS A 63 3.76 8.45 5.67
CA LYS A 63 2.99 7.90 6.79
C LYS A 63 1.93 8.91 7.24
N ASP A 64 2.34 10.15 7.49
CA ASP A 64 1.45 11.21 7.96
C ASP A 64 0.35 11.54 6.94
N GLY A 65 0.67 11.56 5.65
CA GLY A 65 -0.30 11.72 4.56
C GLY A 65 -1.38 10.64 4.58
N VAL A 66 -0.98 9.36 4.56
CA VAL A 66 -1.89 8.20 4.55
C VAL A 66 -2.81 8.16 5.79
N PHE A 67 -2.30 8.54 6.96
CA PHE A 67 -3.11 8.57 8.19
C PHE A 67 -3.99 9.80 8.32
N SER A 68 -3.65 10.92 7.67
CA SER A 68 -4.46 12.13 7.66
C SER A 68 -5.68 12.04 6.73
N GLU A 69 -5.56 11.35 5.59
CA GLU A 69 -6.66 11.21 4.62
C GLU A 69 -7.69 10.14 5.00
N ARG A 70 -7.32 9.15 5.81
CA ARG A 70 -8.25 8.11 6.32
C ARG A 70 -9.18 8.59 7.45
N GLY A 71 -9.14 9.87 7.80
CA GLY A 71 -9.93 10.50 8.86
C GLY A 71 -11.13 11.33 8.39
N ARG A 72 -11.54 11.25 7.12
CA ARG A 72 -12.78 11.85 6.58
C ARG A 72 -13.74 10.79 6.09
#